data_AF-A0A3A5V3D5-F1
#
_entry.id   AF-A0A3A5V3D5-F1
#
_cell.length_a   1.000
_cell.length_b   1.000
_cell.length_c   1.000
_cell.angle_alpha   90.00
_cell.angle_beta   90.00
_cell.angle_gamma   90.00
#
_symmetry.space_group_name_H-M   'P 1'
#
loop_
_entity.id
_entity.type
_entity.pdbx_description
1 polymer ?
#
loop_
_entity_poly.entity_id
_entity_poly.type
_entity_poly.pdbx_seq_one_letter_code
_entity_poly.pdbx_strand_id
1 'polypeptide(L)'
;MGADIVDGKSLAESIQKKVAEGVSEITSRGVKPHLAVIIAGDDQASHVYVRNKERACQKCGIESTKIEMPASSNLDEIIEVVEGLNSDSSVHGILVQSPAPDGVDELQIASSILPQKDVDGFHPSNLGRLVQGYSDGLLPCTPSGVMSMLESTGVQLEGARAVVLGRSRIVGMPMSLMLAQKGSDATVTIVHSRTSEIESVCREADILVAAVGSAHMVGRDWVKPGAFVVDVGISRTESGLAGDVSPEVSEVAGWLTPVPGGVGPMTIAMLMKNTLAAAEMQVS
;
A
#
# COMPACT_ATOMS: atom_id res chain seq x y z
N MET A 1 -27.11 -14.14 -2.57
CA MET A 1 -26.23 -13.68 -3.66
C MET A 1 -24.85 -13.54 -3.04
N GLY A 2 -23.82 -14.06 -3.71
CA GLY A 2 -22.44 -13.93 -3.23
C GLY A 2 -21.88 -12.53 -3.52
N ALA A 3 -20.73 -12.23 -2.94
CA ALA A 3 -20.05 -10.95 -3.06
C ALA A 3 -19.61 -10.66 -4.50
N ASP A 4 -19.73 -9.40 -4.90
CA ASP A 4 -19.10 -8.89 -6.11
C ASP A 4 -17.58 -8.76 -5.88
N ILE A 5 -16.78 -9.31 -6.81
CA ILE A 5 -15.33 -9.34 -6.67
C ILE A 5 -14.73 -8.05 -7.22
N VAL A 6 -13.92 -7.38 -6.40
CA VAL A 6 -13.22 -6.16 -6.79
C VAL A 6 -11.87 -6.54 -7.41
N ASP A 7 -11.81 -6.57 -8.73
CA ASP A 7 -10.62 -6.95 -9.49
C ASP A 7 -9.53 -5.85 -9.45
N GLY A 8 -8.70 -5.90 -8.41
CA GLY A 8 -7.58 -4.99 -8.23
C GLY A 8 -6.49 -5.14 -9.29
N LYS A 9 -6.39 -6.29 -9.98
CA LYS A 9 -5.42 -6.47 -11.07
C LYS A 9 -5.82 -5.65 -12.29
N SER A 10 -7.08 -5.76 -12.72
CA SER A 10 -7.59 -4.97 -13.85
C SER A 10 -7.53 -3.47 -13.55
N LEU A 11 -7.86 -3.07 -12.33
CA LEU A 11 -7.76 -1.66 -11.90
C LEU A 11 -6.30 -1.17 -11.89
N ALA A 12 -5.37 -1.97 -11.37
CA ALA A 12 -3.94 -1.65 -11.36
C ALA A 12 -3.39 -1.47 -12.77
N GLU A 13 -3.78 -2.30 -13.73
CA GLU A 13 -3.40 -2.17 -15.14
C GLU A 13 -3.90 -0.85 -15.75
N SER A 14 -5.15 -0.45 -15.46
CA SER A 14 -5.69 0.83 -15.89
C SER A 14 -4.91 2.02 -15.31
N ILE A 15 -4.47 1.93 -14.05
CA ILE A 15 -3.71 2.99 -13.39
C ILE A 15 -2.30 3.08 -13.98
N GLN A 16 -1.62 1.95 -14.17
CA GLN A 16 -0.30 1.90 -14.79
C GLN A 16 -0.31 2.47 -16.21
N LYS A 17 -1.40 2.29 -16.97
CA LYS A 17 -1.56 2.93 -18.27
C LYS A 17 -1.57 4.46 -18.17
N LYS A 18 -2.34 5.03 -17.24
CA LYS A 18 -2.36 6.49 -16.98
C LYS A 18 -0.99 7.00 -16.53
N VAL A 19 -0.29 6.23 -15.70
CA VAL A 19 1.08 6.56 -15.29
C VAL A 19 2.01 6.58 -16.50
N ALA A 20 1.93 5.58 -17.40
CA ALA A 20 2.74 5.54 -18.61
C ALA A 20 2.51 6.77 -19.52
N GLU A 21 1.26 7.24 -19.63
CA GLU A 21 0.92 8.47 -20.35
C GLU A 21 1.60 9.69 -19.71
N GLY A 22 1.53 9.84 -18.38
CA GLY A 22 2.19 10.94 -17.67
C GLY A 22 3.72 10.87 -17.71
N VAL A 23 4.30 9.67 -17.61
CA VAL A 23 5.74 9.44 -17.78
C VAL A 23 6.21 9.86 -19.18
N SER A 24 5.44 9.53 -20.23
CA SER A 24 5.74 9.98 -21.59
C SER A 24 5.73 11.50 -21.71
N GLU A 25 4.78 12.16 -21.04
CA GLU A 25 4.65 13.61 -21.06
C GLU A 25 5.85 14.30 -20.38
N ILE A 26 6.23 13.88 -19.18
CA ILE A 26 7.35 14.48 -18.45
C ILE A 26 8.70 14.14 -19.11
N THR A 27 8.82 12.97 -19.73
CA THR A 27 10.00 12.56 -20.52
C THR A 27 10.19 13.46 -21.74
N SER A 28 9.10 13.90 -22.39
CA SER A 28 9.18 14.86 -23.50
C SER A 28 9.74 16.23 -23.07
N ARG A 29 9.68 16.54 -21.77
CA ARG A 29 10.25 17.72 -21.14
C ARG A 29 11.68 17.51 -20.63
N GLY A 30 12.29 16.35 -20.92
CA GLY A 30 13.67 16.02 -20.57
C GLY A 30 13.87 15.38 -19.20
N VAL A 31 12.79 15.04 -18.49
CA VAL A 31 12.84 14.44 -17.15
C VAL A 31 12.41 12.99 -17.23
N LYS A 32 13.26 12.08 -16.76
CA LYS A 32 12.95 10.65 -16.73
C LYS A 32 12.68 10.22 -15.30
N PRO A 33 11.43 9.90 -14.93
CA PRO A 33 11.14 9.40 -13.59
C PRO A 33 11.96 8.15 -13.28
N HIS A 34 12.55 8.11 -12.09
CA HIS A 34 13.50 7.07 -11.70
C HIS A 34 13.22 6.59 -10.27
N LEU A 35 12.96 5.30 -10.14
CA LEU A 35 12.79 4.59 -8.87
C LEU A 35 14.06 3.79 -8.52
N ALA A 36 14.65 4.07 -7.36
CA ALA A 36 15.67 3.24 -6.75
C ALA A 36 15.03 2.32 -5.70
N VAL A 37 15.28 1.02 -5.79
CA VAL A 37 14.81 0.01 -4.85
C VAL A 37 16.01 -0.63 -4.17
N ILE A 38 16.10 -0.48 -2.85
CA ILE A 38 17.09 -1.15 -2.01
C ILE A 38 16.44 -2.42 -1.43
N ILE A 39 17.12 -3.56 -1.56
CA ILE A 39 16.74 -4.82 -0.93
C ILE A 39 17.94 -5.36 -0.15
N ALA A 40 17.75 -5.61 1.14
CA ALA A 40 18.77 -6.17 2.02
C ALA A 40 18.37 -7.58 2.45
N GLY A 41 19.18 -8.57 2.08
CA GLY A 41 18.99 -9.98 2.42
C GLY A 41 18.27 -10.83 1.36
N ASP A 42 17.96 -12.06 1.76
CA ASP A 42 17.62 -13.16 0.83
C ASP A 42 16.15 -13.62 0.93
N ASP A 43 15.28 -12.82 1.55
CA ASP A 43 13.86 -13.18 1.66
C ASP A 43 13.23 -13.36 0.28
N GLN A 44 12.80 -14.58 -0.03
CA GLN A 44 12.31 -14.93 -1.36
C GLN A 44 11.04 -14.16 -1.73
N ALA A 45 10.21 -13.79 -0.76
CA ALA A 45 9.00 -13.01 -1.04
C ALA A 45 9.36 -11.58 -1.44
N SER A 46 10.28 -10.93 -0.72
CA SER A 46 10.85 -9.62 -1.05
C SER A 46 11.44 -9.61 -2.46
N HIS A 47 12.23 -10.61 -2.82
CA HIS A 47 12.79 -10.73 -4.18
C HIS A 47 11.71 -10.86 -5.27
N VAL A 48 10.60 -11.56 -5.01
CA VAL A 48 9.45 -11.60 -5.93
C VAL A 48 8.79 -10.23 -6.05
N TYR A 49 8.58 -9.53 -4.93
CA TYR A 49 7.98 -8.19 -4.92
C TYR A 49 8.83 -7.17 -5.68
N VAL A 50 10.14 -7.15 -5.46
CA VAL A 50 11.07 -6.27 -6.17
C VAL A 50 11.02 -6.53 -7.67
N ARG A 51 11.05 -7.79 -8.12
CA ARG A 51 10.90 -8.13 -9.54
C ARG A 51 9.57 -7.65 -10.14
N ASN A 52 8.49 -7.70 -9.37
CA ASN A 52 7.19 -7.18 -9.82
C ASN A 52 7.19 -5.66 -9.91
N LYS A 53 7.87 -4.95 -9.01
CA LYS A 53 8.08 -3.50 -9.07
C LYS A 53 8.90 -3.11 -10.30
N GLU A 54 10.02 -3.79 -10.57
CA GLU A 54 10.84 -3.57 -11.78
C GLU A 54 10.03 -3.74 -13.06
N ARG A 55 9.20 -4.79 -13.14
CA ARG A 55 8.30 -5.01 -14.29
C ARG A 55 7.26 -3.90 -14.42
N ALA A 56 6.72 -3.39 -13.31
CA ALA A 56 5.78 -2.29 -13.34
C ALA A 56 6.46 -0.98 -13.81
N CYS A 57 7.68 -0.71 -13.36
CA CYS A 57 8.48 0.42 -13.84
C CYS A 57 8.66 0.33 -15.35
N GLN A 58 9.09 -0.83 -15.86
CA GLN A 58 9.28 -1.06 -17.29
C GLN A 58 8.00 -0.82 -18.10
N LYS A 59 6.85 -1.30 -17.60
CA LYS A 59 5.54 -1.08 -18.25
C LYS A 59 5.14 0.40 -18.28
N CYS A 60 5.50 1.15 -17.25
CA CYS A 60 5.19 2.57 -17.13
C CYS A 60 6.23 3.48 -17.82
N GLY A 61 7.35 2.94 -18.29
CA GLY A 61 8.47 3.74 -18.83
C GLY A 61 9.31 4.44 -17.75
N ILE A 62 9.22 4.00 -16.50
CA ILE A 62 9.99 4.53 -15.36
C ILE A 62 11.36 3.85 -15.34
N GLU A 63 12.45 4.62 -15.19
CA GLU A 63 13.78 4.07 -14.98
C GLU A 63 13.84 3.41 -13.59
N SER A 64 14.52 2.27 -13.48
CA SER A 64 14.56 1.49 -12.24
C SER A 64 15.98 1.05 -11.93
N THR A 65 16.45 1.35 -10.72
CA THR A 65 17.71 0.82 -10.19
C THR A 65 17.40 -0.10 -9.02
N LYS A 66 17.94 -1.33 -9.04
CA LYS A 66 17.89 -2.24 -7.91
C LYS A 66 19.27 -2.29 -7.24
N ILE A 67 19.29 -2.09 -5.93
CA ILE A 67 20.49 -2.17 -5.10
C ILE A 67 20.31 -3.35 -4.15
N GLU A 68 21.15 -4.36 -4.31
CA GLU A 68 21.13 -5.57 -3.48
C GLU A 68 22.21 -5.45 -2.40
N MET A 69 21.79 -5.59 -1.15
CA MET A 69 22.64 -5.55 0.04
C MET A 69 22.61 -6.91 0.76
N PRO A 70 23.71 -7.32 1.42
CA PRO A 70 23.75 -8.56 2.19
C PRO A 70 22.71 -8.64 3.32
N ALA A 71 22.31 -9.85 3.70
CA ALA A 71 21.47 -10.07 4.89
C ALA A 71 22.15 -9.65 6.21
N SER A 72 23.47 -9.48 6.19
CA SER A 72 24.25 -8.97 7.33
C SER A 72 24.29 -7.45 7.41
N SER A 73 23.66 -6.74 6.47
CA SER A 73 23.72 -5.29 6.45
C SER A 73 23.03 -4.67 7.65
N ASN A 74 23.71 -3.71 8.26
CA ASN A 74 23.20 -2.99 9.41
C ASN A 74 22.51 -1.68 8.99
N LEU A 75 21.91 -1.00 9.97
CA LEU A 75 21.18 0.23 9.74
C LEU A 75 22.03 1.34 9.10
N ASP A 76 23.25 1.55 9.59
CA ASP A 76 24.13 2.64 9.11
C ASP A 76 24.52 2.43 7.64
N GLU A 77 24.82 1.18 7.24
CA GLU A 77 25.11 0.84 5.85
C GLU A 77 23.91 1.11 4.93
N ILE A 78 22.70 0.78 5.36
CA ILE A 78 21.48 1.05 4.58
C ILE A 78 21.24 2.54 4.47
N ILE A 79 21.42 3.29 5.56
CA ILE A 79 21.28 4.74 5.57
C ILE A 79 22.31 5.40 4.65
N GLU A 80 23.56 4.95 4.62
CA GLU A 80 24.60 5.49 3.72
C GLU A 80 24.18 5.37 2.24
N VAL A 81 23.60 4.22 1.85
CA VAL A 81 23.05 4.04 0.49
C VAL A 81 21.88 4.99 0.24
N VAL A 82 20.97 5.14 1.21
CA VAL A 82 19.83 6.06 1.11
C VAL A 82 20.31 7.51 0.97
N GLU A 83 21.33 7.94 1.71
CA GLU A 83 21.91 9.28 1.63
C GLU A 83 22.55 9.56 0.26
N GLY A 84 23.21 8.56 -0.32
CA GLY A 84 23.69 8.63 -1.70
C GLY A 84 22.55 8.87 -2.70
N LEU A 85 21.47 8.11 -2.58
CA LEU A 85 20.28 8.26 -3.44
C LEU A 85 19.51 9.56 -3.21
N ASN A 86 19.48 10.06 -1.97
CA ASN A 86 18.90 11.36 -1.64
C ASN A 86 19.64 12.48 -2.36
N SER A 87 20.97 12.41 -2.40
CA SER A 87 21.84 13.40 -3.03
C SER A 87 21.86 13.32 -4.56
N ASP A 88 21.47 12.18 -5.14
CA ASP A 88 21.41 11.97 -6.58
C ASP A 88 20.16 12.64 -7.21
N SER A 89 20.36 13.71 -7.97
CA SER A 89 19.27 14.43 -8.66
C SER A 89 18.61 13.63 -9.79
N SER A 90 19.22 12.52 -10.24
CA SER A 90 18.60 11.64 -11.24
C SER A 90 17.58 10.68 -10.63
N VAL A 91 17.67 10.40 -9.33
CA VAL A 91 16.74 9.52 -8.60
C VAL A 91 15.59 10.35 -8.05
N HIS A 92 14.35 9.97 -8.39
CA HIS A 92 13.16 10.70 -7.98
C HIS A 92 12.39 9.99 -6.87
N GLY A 93 12.48 8.66 -6.80
CA GLY A 93 11.83 7.84 -5.79
C GLY A 93 12.80 6.84 -5.18
N ILE A 94 12.69 6.63 -3.87
CA ILE A 94 13.46 5.66 -3.11
C ILE A 94 12.49 4.75 -2.37
N LEU A 95 12.75 3.45 -2.45
CA LEU A 95 12.06 2.43 -1.68
C LEU A 95 13.08 1.50 -1.04
N VAL A 96 12.96 1.26 0.26
CA VAL A 96 13.68 0.19 0.94
C VAL A 96 12.70 -0.94 1.22
N GLN A 97 12.99 -2.13 0.68
CA GLN A 97 12.09 -3.25 0.71
C GLN A 97 12.06 -3.92 2.09
N SER A 98 10.89 -3.91 2.73
CA SER A 98 10.62 -4.69 3.96
C SER A 98 10.39 -6.19 3.66
N PRO A 99 10.66 -7.11 4.60
CA PRO A 99 11.32 -6.83 5.88
C PRO A 99 12.81 -6.50 5.68
N ALA A 100 13.30 -5.55 6.46
CA ALA A 100 14.73 -5.31 6.60
C ALA A 100 15.40 -6.47 7.38
N PRO A 101 16.74 -6.58 7.36
CA PRO A 101 17.46 -7.56 8.16
C PRO A 101 17.11 -7.49 9.66
N ASP A 102 17.27 -8.61 10.35
CA ASP A 102 16.92 -8.73 11.76
C ASP A 102 17.61 -7.66 12.62
N GLY A 103 16.81 -6.95 13.42
CA GLY A 103 17.30 -5.89 14.32
C GLY A 103 17.50 -4.53 13.66
N VAL A 104 17.26 -4.41 12.34
CA VAL A 104 17.28 -3.11 11.65
C VAL A 104 15.96 -2.37 11.86
N ASP A 105 16.04 -1.10 12.24
CA ASP A 105 14.87 -0.26 12.46
C ASP A 105 14.38 0.36 11.14
N GLU A 106 13.35 -0.25 10.55
CA GLU A 106 12.70 0.24 9.33
C GLU A 106 12.15 1.66 9.45
N LEU A 107 11.83 2.14 10.65
CA LEU A 107 11.35 3.52 10.84
C LEU A 107 12.49 4.52 10.70
N GLN A 108 13.70 4.16 11.13
CA GLN A 108 14.87 5.01 10.93
C GLN A 108 15.25 5.06 9.45
N ILE A 109 15.13 3.94 8.74
CA ILE A 109 15.28 3.91 7.28
C ILE A 109 14.24 4.81 6.60
N ALA A 110 12.96 4.64 6.91
CA ALA A 110 11.90 5.45 6.31
C ALA A 110 12.08 6.96 6.61
N SER A 111 12.65 7.30 7.77
CA SER A 111 12.95 8.69 8.16
C SER A 111 14.23 9.26 7.53
N SER A 112 15.11 8.42 6.97
CA SER A 112 16.32 8.90 6.28
C SER A 112 16.06 9.22 4.81
N ILE A 113 14.99 8.69 4.20
CA ILE A 113 14.58 9.03 2.84
C ILE A 113 14.03 10.46 2.79
N LEU A 114 14.47 11.31 1.85
CA LEU A 114 13.89 12.65 1.71
C LEU A 114 12.37 12.58 1.48
N PRO A 115 11.55 13.44 2.13
CA PRO A 115 10.09 13.38 2.00
C PRO A 115 9.59 13.41 0.56
N GLN A 116 10.22 14.20 -0.33
CA GLN A 116 9.85 14.26 -1.75
C GLN A 116 10.30 13.04 -2.59
N LYS A 117 11.12 12.15 -2.03
CA LYS A 117 11.57 10.89 -2.65
C LYS A 117 10.97 9.64 -2.00
N ASP A 118 10.23 9.78 -0.89
CA ASP A 118 9.56 8.69 -0.17
C ASP A 118 8.29 8.24 -0.92
N VAL A 119 8.48 7.46 -1.98
CA VAL A 119 7.40 7.01 -2.86
C VAL A 119 6.50 5.94 -2.24
N ASP A 120 6.90 5.35 -1.11
CA ASP A 120 6.04 4.47 -0.32
C ASP A 120 5.17 5.24 0.69
N GLY A 121 5.47 6.52 0.95
CA GLY A 121 4.68 7.41 1.80
C GLY A 121 4.83 7.14 3.30
N PHE A 122 5.96 6.60 3.74
CA PHE A 122 6.19 6.22 5.14
C PHE A 122 7.04 7.22 5.93
N HIS A 123 7.62 8.21 5.26
CA HIS A 123 8.36 9.27 5.91
C HIS A 123 7.46 10.02 6.91
N PRO A 124 7.92 10.30 8.15
CA PRO A 124 7.11 10.96 9.17
C PRO A 124 6.45 12.27 8.73
N SER A 125 7.14 13.07 7.91
CA SER A 125 6.56 14.30 7.34
C SER A 125 5.37 14.04 6.41
N ASN A 126 5.42 13.01 5.55
CA ASN A 126 4.32 12.67 4.64
C ASN A 126 3.11 12.14 5.43
N LEU A 127 3.35 11.27 6.41
CA LEU A 127 2.30 10.81 7.34
C LEU A 127 1.77 11.94 8.23
N GLY A 128 2.63 12.87 8.66
CA GLY A 128 2.24 14.05 9.44
C GLY A 128 1.35 15.02 8.66
N ARG A 129 1.55 15.12 7.33
CA ARG A 129 0.63 15.85 6.43
C ARG A 129 -0.72 15.14 6.35
N LEU A 130 -0.73 13.80 6.21
CA LEU A 130 -1.96 13.01 6.21
C LEU A 130 -2.79 13.23 7.49
N VAL A 131 -2.13 13.26 8.65
CA VAL A 131 -2.76 13.56 9.96
C VAL A 131 -3.37 14.97 9.99
N GLN A 132 -2.72 15.95 9.38
CA GLN A 132 -3.25 17.31 9.26
C GLN A 132 -4.42 17.43 8.27
N GLY A 133 -4.79 16.33 7.60
CA GLY A 133 -5.90 16.29 6.64
C GLY A 133 -5.50 16.62 5.21
N TYR A 134 -4.20 16.70 4.90
CA TYR A 134 -3.75 16.80 3.52
C TYR A 134 -3.93 15.45 2.82
N SER A 135 -4.42 15.51 1.58
CA SER A 135 -4.66 14.37 0.70
C SER A 135 -3.83 14.44 -0.59
N ASP A 136 -2.80 15.30 -0.60
CA ASP A 136 -1.85 15.51 -1.68
C ASP A 136 -0.44 14.99 -1.34
N GLY A 137 0.45 14.96 -2.33
CA GLY A 137 1.82 14.48 -2.18
C GLY A 137 1.95 12.96 -2.25
N LEU A 138 2.99 12.42 -1.60
CA LEU A 138 3.28 10.98 -1.58
C LEU A 138 2.52 10.30 -0.44
N LEU A 139 1.46 9.60 -0.81
CA LEU A 139 0.58 8.90 0.14
C LEU A 139 0.95 7.41 0.26
N PRO A 140 0.67 6.77 1.41
CA PRO A 140 0.88 5.33 1.58
C PRO A 140 0.24 4.50 0.45
N CYS A 141 1.06 3.69 -0.23
CA CYS A 141 0.66 2.97 -1.45
C CYS A 141 -0.54 2.04 -1.22
N THR A 142 -0.49 1.21 -0.17
CA THR A 142 -1.54 0.22 0.11
C THR A 142 -2.89 0.90 0.46
N PRO A 143 -2.96 1.81 1.45
CA PRO A 143 -4.17 2.60 1.70
C PRO A 143 -4.70 3.34 0.47
N SER A 144 -3.83 3.96 -0.34
CA SER A 144 -4.24 4.64 -1.57
C SER A 144 -4.84 3.68 -2.60
N GLY A 145 -4.32 2.45 -2.67
CA GLY A 145 -4.85 1.39 -3.50
C GLY A 145 -6.25 0.96 -3.05
N VAL A 146 -6.45 0.81 -1.75
CA VAL A 146 -7.77 0.50 -1.17
C VAL A 146 -8.78 1.61 -1.44
N MET A 147 -8.41 2.88 -1.24
CA MET A 147 -9.29 4.02 -1.58
C MET A 147 -9.68 4.02 -3.06
N SER A 148 -8.73 3.74 -3.97
CA SER A 148 -9.01 3.64 -5.40
C SER A 148 -9.97 2.49 -5.74
N MET A 149 -9.85 1.35 -5.05
CA MET A 149 -10.75 0.22 -5.21
C MET A 149 -12.16 0.54 -4.74
N LEU A 150 -12.31 1.19 -3.57
CA LEU A 150 -13.60 1.66 -3.07
C LEU A 150 -14.25 2.62 -4.08
N GLU A 151 -13.52 3.64 -4.53
CA GLU A 151 -13.99 4.61 -5.52
C GLU A 151 -14.48 3.94 -6.81
N SER A 152 -13.75 2.94 -7.31
CA SER A 152 -14.12 2.25 -8.56
C SER A 152 -15.46 1.51 -8.53
N THR A 153 -15.96 1.19 -7.34
CA THR A 153 -17.25 0.49 -7.16
C THR A 153 -18.42 1.44 -6.96
N GLY A 154 -18.17 2.73 -6.71
CA GLY A 154 -19.21 3.68 -6.34
C GLY A 154 -19.82 3.47 -4.96
N VAL A 155 -19.18 2.69 -4.08
CA VAL A 155 -19.62 2.52 -2.69
C VAL A 155 -19.65 3.88 -1.98
N GLN A 156 -20.73 4.14 -1.24
CA GLN A 156 -20.87 5.39 -0.50
C GLN A 156 -20.03 5.34 0.77
N LEU A 157 -19.04 6.21 0.87
CA LEU A 157 -18.20 6.36 2.06
C LEU A 157 -18.79 7.35 3.08
N GLU A 158 -19.49 8.39 2.59
CA GLU A 158 -20.05 9.44 3.43
C GLU A 158 -21.04 8.85 4.45
N GLY A 159 -20.72 9.01 5.74
CA GLY A 159 -21.52 8.50 6.85
C GLY A 159 -21.43 6.99 7.08
N ALA A 160 -20.66 6.25 6.26
CA ALA A 160 -20.49 4.81 6.42
C ALA A 160 -19.69 4.48 7.69
N ARG A 161 -20.00 3.34 8.33
CA ARG A 161 -19.17 2.78 9.41
C ARG A 161 -18.03 1.97 8.80
N ALA A 162 -16.82 2.51 8.87
CA ALA A 162 -15.63 1.79 8.47
C ALA A 162 -14.90 1.20 9.69
N VAL A 163 -14.59 -0.09 9.64
CA VAL A 163 -13.77 -0.77 10.65
C VAL A 163 -12.44 -1.15 10.02
N VAL A 164 -11.35 -0.69 10.62
CA VAL A 164 -9.99 -1.08 10.22
C VAL A 164 -9.45 -2.04 11.26
N LEU A 165 -9.43 -3.32 10.91
CA LEU A 165 -8.86 -4.39 11.71
C LEU A 165 -7.35 -4.46 11.47
N GLY A 166 -6.59 -3.85 12.37
CA GLY A 166 -5.15 -3.68 12.26
C GLY A 166 -4.75 -2.21 12.46
N ARG A 167 -3.62 -1.99 13.15
CA ARG A 167 -3.10 -0.64 13.45
C ARG A 167 -1.62 -0.50 13.10
N SER A 168 -1.17 -1.21 12.07
CA SER A 168 0.19 -1.07 11.57
C SER A 168 0.41 0.38 11.08
N ARG A 169 1.67 0.82 11.15
CA ARG A 169 2.05 2.20 10.79
C ARG A 169 1.95 2.46 9.29
N ILE A 170 2.07 1.41 8.49
CA ILE A 170 2.11 1.47 7.01
C ILE A 170 0.76 1.18 6.34
N VAL A 171 -0.19 0.55 7.04
CA VAL A 171 -1.52 0.24 6.51
C VAL A 171 -2.62 0.72 7.46
N GLY A 172 -2.77 0.10 8.64
CA GLY A 172 -3.96 0.28 9.46
C GLY A 172 -4.19 1.74 9.90
N MET A 173 -3.15 2.39 10.43
CA MET A 173 -3.24 3.80 10.83
C MET A 173 -3.51 4.75 9.66
N PRO A 174 -2.71 4.76 8.56
CA PRO A 174 -2.98 5.65 7.44
C PRO A 174 -4.32 5.36 6.74
N MET A 175 -4.73 4.09 6.63
CA MET A 175 -6.04 3.72 6.09
C MET A 175 -7.17 4.35 6.90
N SER A 176 -7.05 4.30 8.24
CA SER A 176 -8.05 4.88 9.14
C SER A 176 -8.17 6.40 8.94
N LEU A 177 -7.05 7.09 8.73
CA LEU A 177 -7.05 8.52 8.43
C LEU A 177 -7.68 8.80 7.06
N MET A 178 -7.32 8.08 6.01
CA MET A 178 -7.84 8.30 4.65
C MET A 178 -9.35 8.05 4.53
N LEU A 179 -9.90 7.10 5.28
CA LEU A 179 -11.35 6.86 5.35
C LEU A 179 -12.09 7.97 6.11
N ALA A 180 -11.48 8.49 7.18
CA ALA A 180 -12.07 9.56 7.99
C ALA A 180 -11.88 10.97 7.39
N GLN A 181 -10.99 11.13 6.43
CA GLN A 181 -10.69 12.43 5.83
C GLN A 181 -11.92 13.05 5.16
N LYS A 182 -11.95 14.39 5.16
CA LYS A 182 -12.97 15.17 4.45
C LYS A 182 -12.97 14.80 2.97
N GLY A 183 -14.14 14.47 2.43
CA GLY A 183 -14.34 13.92 1.09
C GLY A 183 -14.62 12.42 1.10
N SER A 184 -14.01 11.67 2.02
CA SER A 184 -14.38 10.27 2.30
C SER A 184 -15.48 10.19 3.37
N ASP A 185 -15.35 11.00 4.43
CA ASP A 185 -16.37 11.25 5.44
C ASP A 185 -16.95 9.98 6.12
N ALA A 186 -16.16 8.91 6.25
CA ALA A 186 -16.55 7.71 6.98
C ALA A 186 -16.36 7.88 8.50
N THR A 187 -17.22 7.24 9.29
CA THR A 187 -16.99 7.05 10.72
C THR A 187 -16.08 5.84 10.92
N VAL A 188 -14.87 6.05 11.43
CA VAL A 188 -13.84 5.01 11.49
C VAL A 188 -13.64 4.46 12.90
N THR A 189 -13.65 3.13 13.04
CA THR A 189 -13.24 2.42 14.25
C THR A 189 -11.98 1.59 13.99
N ILE A 190 -10.93 1.84 14.79
CA ILE A 190 -9.68 1.10 14.72
C ILE A 190 -9.75 -0.09 15.68
N VAL A 191 -9.56 -1.29 15.15
CA VAL A 191 -9.66 -2.55 15.89
C VAL A 191 -8.28 -3.24 15.91
N HIS A 192 -7.91 -3.85 17.04
CA HIS A 192 -6.62 -4.50 17.21
C HIS A 192 -6.68 -5.64 18.23
N SER A 193 -5.57 -6.35 18.43
CA SER A 193 -5.43 -7.52 19.32
C SER A 193 -5.75 -7.31 20.81
N ARG A 194 -6.13 -6.09 21.21
CA ARG A 194 -6.53 -5.73 22.59
C ARG A 194 -7.97 -5.22 22.65
N THR A 195 -8.67 -5.17 21.52
CA THR A 195 -10.09 -4.84 21.45
C THR A 195 -10.89 -6.03 21.99
N SER A 196 -11.77 -5.79 22.95
CA SER A 196 -12.74 -6.79 23.43
C SER A 196 -13.86 -6.98 22.41
N GLU A 197 -14.42 -8.19 22.31
CA GLU A 197 -15.54 -8.52 21.40
C GLU A 197 -15.25 -8.13 19.95
N ILE A 198 -14.06 -8.50 19.45
CA ILE A 198 -13.53 -8.07 18.15
C ILE A 198 -14.49 -8.41 17.00
N GLU A 199 -15.15 -9.56 17.08
CA GLU A 199 -16.13 -10.05 16.11
C GLU A 199 -17.38 -9.17 16.07
N SER A 200 -17.83 -8.71 17.23
CA SER A 200 -19.00 -7.84 17.33
C SER A 200 -18.73 -6.49 16.69
N VAL A 201 -17.57 -5.90 16.95
CA VAL A 201 -17.20 -4.60 16.37
C VAL A 201 -17.07 -4.70 14.85
N CYS A 202 -16.44 -5.77 14.33
CA CYS A 202 -16.33 -5.97 12.88
C CYS A 202 -17.71 -6.13 12.20
N ARG A 203 -18.69 -6.73 12.89
CA ARG A 203 -20.05 -6.96 12.37
C ARG A 203 -20.87 -5.66 12.23
N GLU A 204 -20.41 -4.55 12.78
CA GLU A 204 -21.05 -3.24 12.61
C GLU A 204 -20.61 -2.52 11.32
N ALA A 205 -19.55 -3.01 10.67
CA ALA A 205 -18.90 -2.35 9.55
C ALA A 205 -19.76 -2.40 8.28
N ASP A 206 -19.98 -1.24 7.67
CA ASP A 206 -20.34 -1.13 6.26
C ASP A 206 -19.13 -1.41 5.37
N ILE A 207 -17.94 -1.04 5.85
CA ILE A 207 -16.64 -1.27 5.19
C ILE A 207 -15.69 -1.89 6.21
N LEU A 208 -15.28 -3.14 5.99
CA LEU A 208 -14.31 -3.85 6.82
C LEU A 208 -12.98 -3.96 6.08
N VAL A 209 -11.92 -3.35 6.62
CA VAL A 209 -10.55 -3.52 6.13
C VAL A 209 -9.77 -4.43 7.08
N ALA A 210 -9.43 -5.63 6.62
CA ALA A 210 -8.62 -6.59 7.36
C ALA A 210 -7.13 -6.45 6.98
N ALA A 211 -6.29 -6.07 7.95
CA ALA A 211 -4.87 -5.79 7.77
C ALA A 211 -4.04 -6.23 9.00
N VAL A 212 -4.22 -7.48 9.42
CA VAL A 212 -3.57 -8.12 10.57
C VAL A 212 -2.47 -9.11 10.18
N GLY A 213 -2.46 -9.63 8.94
CA GLY A 213 -1.48 -10.61 8.48
C GLY A 213 -1.65 -11.99 9.12
N SER A 214 -2.90 -12.41 9.33
CA SER A 214 -3.27 -13.69 9.93
C SER A 214 -4.30 -14.41 9.06
N ALA A 215 -3.84 -15.44 8.34
CA ALA A 215 -4.62 -16.19 7.38
C ALA A 215 -6.01 -16.59 7.92
N HIS A 216 -7.06 -16.19 7.22
CA HIS A 216 -8.46 -16.57 7.47
C HIS A 216 -9.00 -16.22 8.88
N MET A 217 -8.40 -15.26 9.57
CA MET A 217 -8.87 -14.81 10.88
C MET A 217 -10.30 -14.27 10.84
N VAL A 218 -10.66 -13.54 9.78
CA VAL A 218 -12.01 -12.96 9.62
C VAL A 218 -12.95 -14.00 9.02
N GLY A 219 -13.79 -14.57 9.88
CA GLY A 219 -14.85 -15.52 9.52
C GLY A 219 -16.10 -14.85 8.96
N ARG A 220 -17.01 -15.65 8.39
CA ARG A 220 -18.33 -15.21 7.92
C ARG A 220 -19.10 -14.41 8.99
N ASP A 221 -19.08 -14.89 10.23
CA ASP A 221 -19.86 -14.30 11.32
C ASP A 221 -19.32 -12.94 11.78
N TRP A 222 -18.16 -12.49 11.29
CA TRP A 222 -17.58 -11.18 11.61
C TRP A 222 -18.10 -10.08 10.70
N VAL A 223 -18.80 -10.44 9.62
CA VAL A 223 -19.12 -9.54 8.51
C VAL A 223 -20.60 -9.21 8.50
N LYS A 224 -20.91 -7.91 8.43
CA LYS A 224 -22.28 -7.44 8.21
C LYS A 224 -22.76 -7.90 6.82
N PRO A 225 -23.97 -8.47 6.68
CA PRO A 225 -24.53 -8.79 5.37
C PRO A 225 -24.53 -7.57 4.44
N GLY A 226 -23.94 -7.73 3.25
CA GLY A 226 -23.82 -6.66 2.26
C GLY A 226 -22.63 -5.71 2.47
N ALA A 227 -21.77 -5.92 3.47
CA ALA A 227 -20.59 -5.08 3.69
C ALA A 227 -19.57 -5.15 2.54
N PHE A 228 -18.80 -4.09 2.40
CA PHE A 228 -17.59 -4.08 1.59
C PHE A 228 -16.42 -4.64 2.41
N VAL A 229 -15.83 -5.74 1.98
CA VAL A 229 -14.71 -6.37 2.68
C VAL A 229 -13.43 -6.24 1.86
N VAL A 230 -12.44 -5.59 2.46
CA VAL A 230 -11.08 -5.43 1.93
C VAL A 230 -10.16 -6.36 2.71
N ASP A 231 -9.58 -7.31 1.99
CA ASP A 231 -8.54 -8.20 2.48
C ASP A 231 -7.17 -7.69 2.03
N VAL A 232 -6.45 -7.06 2.97
CA VAL A 232 -5.10 -6.54 2.76
C VAL A 232 -4.04 -7.57 3.14
N GLY A 233 -4.40 -8.54 3.99
CA GLY A 233 -3.49 -9.54 4.52
C GLY A 233 -2.85 -10.39 3.43
N ILE A 234 -1.58 -10.72 3.63
CA ILE A 234 -0.90 -11.74 2.84
C ILE A 234 -0.10 -12.63 3.79
N SER A 235 -0.51 -13.89 3.85
CA SER A 235 0.17 -14.96 4.57
C SER A 235 0.54 -16.09 3.60
N ARG A 236 1.69 -16.73 3.83
CA ARG A 236 2.03 -17.99 3.16
C ARG A 236 1.46 -19.16 3.92
N THR A 237 0.79 -20.05 3.21
CA THR A 237 0.23 -21.31 3.69
C THR A 237 0.76 -22.46 2.83
N GLU A 238 0.50 -23.70 3.23
CA GLU A 238 0.86 -24.89 2.45
C GLU A 238 0.18 -24.90 1.06
N SER A 239 -1.00 -24.31 0.94
CA SER A 239 -1.78 -24.24 -0.30
C SER A 239 -1.50 -23.00 -1.15
N GLY A 240 -0.63 -22.08 -0.70
CA GLY A 240 -0.26 -20.86 -1.40
C GLY A 240 -0.46 -19.60 -0.58
N LEU A 241 -0.72 -18.47 -1.24
CA LEU A 241 -1.01 -17.20 -0.57
C LEU A 241 -2.47 -17.18 -0.10
N ALA A 242 -2.68 -16.77 1.14
CA ALA A 242 -3.98 -16.55 1.75
C ALA A 242 -4.02 -15.15 2.36
N GLY A 243 -5.21 -14.54 2.39
CA GLY A 243 -5.43 -13.28 3.07
C GLY A 243 -5.98 -13.45 4.47
N ASP A 244 -6.28 -12.33 5.12
CA ASP A 244 -6.84 -12.30 6.48
C ASP A 244 -8.30 -12.77 6.52
N VAL A 245 -8.98 -12.78 5.37
CA VAL A 245 -10.40 -13.05 5.25
C VAL A 245 -10.64 -14.47 4.75
N SER A 246 -11.50 -15.21 5.44
CA SER A 246 -11.86 -16.57 5.06
C SER A 246 -12.71 -16.60 3.77
N PRO A 247 -12.60 -17.65 2.93
CA PRO A 247 -13.36 -17.75 1.69
C PRO A 247 -14.89 -17.70 1.85
N GLU A 248 -15.41 -18.17 2.99
CA GLU A 248 -16.85 -18.18 3.32
C GLU A 248 -17.45 -16.77 3.45
N VAL A 249 -16.62 -15.73 3.63
CA VAL A 249 -17.09 -14.33 3.67
C VAL A 249 -17.70 -13.91 2.33
N SER A 250 -17.32 -14.55 1.23
CA SER A 250 -17.94 -14.33 -0.09
C SER A 250 -19.44 -14.66 -0.12
N GLU A 251 -19.96 -15.43 0.84
CA GLU A 251 -21.41 -15.73 0.91
C GLU A 251 -22.24 -14.63 1.56
N VAL A 252 -21.61 -13.70 2.30
CA VAL A 252 -22.29 -12.69 3.13
C VAL A 252 -21.94 -11.26 2.73
N ALA A 253 -20.72 -11.01 2.27
CA ALA A 253 -20.27 -9.69 1.84
C ALA A 253 -21.01 -9.23 0.57
N GLY A 254 -21.19 -7.92 0.44
CA GLY A 254 -21.66 -7.31 -0.81
C GLY A 254 -20.52 -7.17 -1.81
N TRP A 255 -19.34 -6.80 -1.32
CA TRP A 255 -18.11 -6.72 -2.11
C TRP A 255 -16.96 -7.41 -1.39
N LEU A 256 -16.06 -8.04 -2.14
CA LEU A 256 -14.86 -8.68 -1.59
C LEU A 256 -13.66 -8.47 -2.51
N THR A 257 -12.54 -7.99 -1.95
CA THR A 257 -11.26 -7.98 -2.66
C THR A 257 -10.61 -9.37 -2.63
N PRO A 258 -10.21 -9.95 -3.76
CA PRO A 258 -9.63 -11.29 -3.77
C PRO A 258 -8.17 -11.29 -3.30
N VAL A 259 -7.73 -12.39 -2.70
CA VAL A 259 -6.32 -12.67 -2.43
C VAL A 259 -5.93 -13.99 -3.10
N PRO A 260 -4.95 -14.01 -4.03
CA PRO A 260 -4.28 -12.85 -4.64
C PRO A 260 -5.17 -12.11 -5.67
N GLY A 261 -4.74 -10.92 -6.09
CA GLY A 261 -5.35 -10.18 -7.20
C GLY A 261 -6.15 -8.93 -6.82
N GLY A 262 -6.37 -8.69 -5.53
CA GLY A 262 -6.99 -7.47 -5.00
C GLY A 262 -5.97 -6.38 -4.68
N VAL A 263 -5.66 -6.22 -3.39
CA VAL A 263 -4.88 -5.08 -2.88
C VAL A 263 -3.41 -5.09 -3.36
N GLY A 264 -2.78 -6.27 -3.46
CA GLY A 264 -1.35 -6.37 -3.83
C GLY A 264 -0.97 -5.69 -5.17
N PRO A 265 -1.65 -6.00 -6.30
CA PRO A 265 -1.44 -5.28 -7.56
C PRO A 265 -1.66 -3.76 -7.45
N MET A 266 -2.64 -3.33 -6.66
CA MET A 266 -2.95 -1.92 -6.45
C MET A 266 -1.83 -1.19 -5.70
N THR A 267 -1.22 -1.83 -4.69
CA THR A 267 -0.05 -1.26 -4.00
C THR A 267 1.09 -0.94 -4.98
N ILE A 268 1.38 -1.84 -5.93
CA ILE A 268 2.43 -1.60 -6.93
C ILE A 268 2.02 -0.49 -7.90
N ALA A 269 0.76 -0.44 -8.34
CA ALA A 269 0.28 0.63 -9.20
C ALA A 269 0.35 2.00 -8.52
N MET A 270 0.04 2.09 -7.22
CA MET A 270 0.18 3.31 -6.44
C MET A 270 1.63 3.73 -6.28
N LEU A 271 2.57 2.79 -6.11
CA LEU A 271 4.00 3.08 -6.10
C LEU A 271 4.47 3.73 -7.41
N MET A 272 4.00 3.24 -8.57
CA MET A 272 4.31 3.85 -9.86
C MET A 272 3.74 5.27 -9.96
N LYS A 273 2.49 5.46 -9.51
CA LYS A 273 1.84 6.77 -9.45
C LYS A 273 2.62 7.75 -8.57
N ASN A 274 3.05 7.32 -7.38
CA ASN A 274 3.87 8.12 -6.48
C ASN A 274 5.24 8.44 -7.07
N THR A 275 5.85 7.51 -7.82
CA THR A 275 7.14 7.77 -8.48
C THR A 275 7.02 8.84 -9.56
N LEU A 276 5.95 8.82 -10.36
CA LEU A 276 5.66 9.89 -11.31
C LEU A 276 5.44 11.22 -10.59
N ALA A 277 4.59 11.25 -9.56
CA ALA A 277 4.34 12.46 -8.78
C ALA A 277 5.62 13.01 -8.13
N ALA A 278 6.47 12.14 -7.60
CA ALA A 278 7.77 12.50 -7.02
C ALA A 278 8.67 13.17 -8.06
N ALA A 279 8.71 12.65 -9.28
CA ALA A 279 9.45 13.27 -10.37
C ALA A 279 8.88 14.65 -10.73
N GLU A 280 7.56 14.78 -10.84
CA GLU A 280 6.90 16.07 -11.13
C GLU A 280 7.19 17.14 -10.08
N MET A 281 7.12 16.80 -8.78
CA MET A 281 7.39 17.71 -7.67
C MET A 281 8.85 18.20 -7.60
N GLN A 282 9.79 17.42 -8.12
CA GLN A 282 11.23 17.72 -8.05
C GLN A 282 11.73 18.55 -9.25
N VAL A 283 10.89 18.73 -10.28
CA VAL A 283 11.23 19.50 -11.49
C VAL A 283 10.33 20.71 -11.72
N SER A 284 9.29 20.87 -10.90
CA SER A 284 8.38 22.03 -10.87
C SER A 284 8.99 23.24 -10.17
#